data_AF-A0A932FLW0-F1
#
_entry.id   AF-A0A932FLW0-F1
#
_cell.length_a   1.000
_cell.length_b   1.000
_cell.length_c   1.000
_cell.angle_alpha   90.00
_cell.angle_beta   90.00
_cell.angle_gamma   90.00
#
_symmetry.space_group_name_H-M   'P 1'
#
loop_
_entity.id
_entity.type
_entity.pdbx_description
1 polymer ?
#
loop_
_entity_poly.entity_id
_entity_poly.type
_entity_poly.pdbx_seq_one_letter_code
_entity_poly.pdbx_strand_id
1 'polypeptide(L)'
;MTGMAWWQVRSILDRSPRLATAALLCALSPLAATPQGRSRTPAPAPPTTAPRPTTTTPATKQPPHAVAAPQVTPALSPAEPIEAIDLASANSVVSGVIEDSVGNPIVGADIYIPNLPQRTRSGAGGTYRLPGLPGGPVMIVARRIGYIPTTVTVHLRPGKSHDLDLTLSEIQARGFELPIVTVVAGPGTIRSVFQAGFFLRRATYPGGTFFDRDYIVAMNPLYLSDVFRTTTGMQQVRDRRGNSQWITRVNSTTNCPVRFFIDGISVPLNGMSIDELVRPIEVEGIEIYRGVATVPAEFSGKSVQDDSRCGVVAIWTRVTR
;
A
#
# COMPACT_ATOMS: atom_id res chain seq x y z
N MET A 1 61.77 -21.06 26.52
CA MET A 1 62.18 -20.53 27.85
C MET A 1 63.02 -19.31 27.53
N THR A 2 62.66 -18.06 27.76
CA THR A 2 61.90 -17.34 28.80
C THR A 2 61.60 -15.95 28.19
N GLY A 3 60.37 -15.39 28.29
CA GLY A 3 60.02 -14.25 29.16
C GLY A 3 60.70 -12.92 28.77
N MET A 4 60.12 -11.72 28.79
CA MET A 4 58.81 -11.15 29.13
C MET A 4 58.99 -9.61 29.01
N ALA A 5 57.87 -8.87 28.99
CA ALA A 5 57.73 -7.47 29.43
C ALA A 5 58.27 -6.33 28.52
N TRP A 6 57.35 -5.78 27.72
CA TRP A 6 57.44 -4.43 27.14
C TRP A 6 56.76 -3.41 28.06
N TRP A 7 57.35 -2.22 28.11
CA TRP A 7 57.11 -1.13 29.05
C TRP A 7 55.87 -0.27 28.76
N GLN A 8 55.44 0.42 29.82
CA GLN A 8 54.23 1.21 30.03
C GLN A 8 53.98 2.38 29.04
N VAL A 9 52.70 2.57 28.74
CA VAL A 9 52.11 3.76 28.12
C VAL A 9 52.00 4.89 29.16
N ARG A 10 52.59 6.05 28.86
CA ARG A 10 52.44 7.29 29.63
C ARG A 10 51.15 8.02 29.25
N SER A 11 50.43 8.42 30.28
CA SER A 11 49.31 9.35 30.28
C SER A 11 49.75 10.77 29.88
N ILE A 12 48.94 11.43 29.05
CA ILE A 12 48.93 12.90 28.91
C ILE A 12 47.52 13.36 29.25
N LEU A 13 47.43 13.99 30.41
CA LEU A 13 46.33 14.79 30.90
C LEU A 13 46.46 16.21 30.33
N ASP A 14 45.28 16.83 30.21
CA ASP A 14 45.01 18.25 30.40
C ASP A 14 45.30 19.21 29.23
N ARG A 15 44.20 19.76 28.69
CA ARG A 15 44.02 21.21 28.48
C ARG A 15 42.58 21.49 28.02
N SER A 16 41.78 21.97 28.95
CA SER A 16 40.63 22.81 28.67
C SER A 16 41.08 24.28 28.55
N PRO A 17 40.32 25.13 27.84
CA PRO A 17 40.19 26.50 28.29
C PRO A 17 38.74 26.94 28.46
N ARG A 18 38.61 27.88 29.38
CA ARG A 18 37.42 28.43 30.01
C ARG A 18 36.76 29.54 29.17
N LEU A 19 35.44 29.63 29.33
CA LEU A 19 34.62 30.84 29.57
C LEU A 19 34.77 32.04 28.61
N ALA A 20 33.66 32.37 27.94
CA ALA A 20 33.28 33.75 27.68
C ALA A 20 31.77 33.92 27.90
N THR A 21 31.47 34.63 28.97
CA THR A 21 30.17 35.11 29.43
C THR A 21 29.75 36.33 28.61
N ALA A 22 28.51 36.39 28.13
CA ALA A 22 27.87 37.64 27.75
C ALA A 22 26.36 37.56 27.99
N ALA A 23 25.95 38.06 29.16
CA ALA A 23 24.59 38.43 29.45
C ALA A 23 24.29 39.79 28.80
N LEU A 24 23.17 39.91 28.10
CA LEU A 24 22.56 41.21 27.81
C LEU A 24 21.13 41.20 28.36
N LEU A 25 20.93 42.04 29.35
CA LEU A 25 19.67 42.37 30.00
C LEU A 25 18.95 43.49 29.24
N CYS A 26 17.64 43.55 29.48
CA CYS A 26 16.75 44.71 29.36
C CYS A 26 16.33 45.18 27.96
N ALA A 27 15.03 44.98 27.65
CA ALA A 27 14.06 46.07 27.71
C ALA A 27 12.62 45.52 27.67
N LEU A 28 11.97 45.53 28.84
CA LEU A 28 10.52 45.59 28.94
C LEU A 28 10.07 46.99 28.49
N SER A 29 9.03 47.04 27.67
CA SER A 29 8.19 48.23 27.52
C SER A 29 6.75 47.80 27.35
N PRO A 30 5.85 48.16 28.28
CA PRO A 30 4.41 48.04 28.12
C PRO A 30 3.84 49.38 27.66
N LEU A 31 3.03 49.43 26.60
CA LEU A 31 2.19 50.57 26.19
C LEU A 31 1.40 50.09 24.96
N ALA A 32 0.10 50.25 24.77
CA ALA A 32 -0.96 50.88 25.51
C ALA A 32 -2.27 50.20 25.06
N ALA A 33 -3.20 50.01 25.99
CA ALA A 33 -4.60 49.78 25.68
C ALA A 33 -5.25 51.13 25.34
N THR A 34 -5.93 51.22 24.20
CA THR A 34 -6.93 52.26 23.92
C THR A 34 -8.23 51.60 23.49
N PRO A 35 -9.39 52.04 24.04
CA PRO A 35 -10.66 51.38 23.83
C PRO A 35 -11.50 52.05 22.72
N GLN A 36 -12.60 51.38 22.36
CA GLN A 36 -13.80 51.89 21.69
C GLN A 36 -13.78 52.02 20.15
N GLY A 37 -14.39 51.02 19.52
CA GLY A 37 -15.03 51.12 18.21
C GLY A 37 -16.16 50.09 18.13
N ARG A 38 -17.34 50.42 18.68
CA ARG A 38 -18.57 49.66 18.46
C ARG A 38 -18.99 49.83 17.00
N SER A 39 -18.80 48.82 16.16
CA SER A 39 -19.60 48.61 14.96
C SER A 39 -20.44 47.35 15.15
N ARG A 40 -21.69 47.59 15.58
CA ARG A 40 -22.76 46.60 15.47
C ARG A 40 -23.04 46.40 13.99
N THR A 41 -22.69 45.24 13.45
CA THR A 41 -23.25 44.76 12.18
C THR A 41 -23.99 43.46 12.47
N PRO A 42 -25.31 43.38 12.20
CA PRO A 42 -26.12 42.23 12.54
C PRO A 42 -26.00 41.13 11.47
N ALA A 43 -25.99 39.87 11.91
CA ALA A 43 -26.36 38.70 11.12
C ALA A 43 -27.25 37.81 12.02
N PRO A 44 -28.13 36.92 11.49
CA PRO A 44 -28.58 36.73 10.12
C PRO A 44 -30.13 36.89 9.98
N ALA A 45 -30.62 37.17 8.76
CA ALA A 45 -32.05 37.06 8.47
C ALA A 45 -32.46 35.57 8.37
N PRO A 46 -33.63 35.17 8.89
CA PRO A 46 -34.09 33.79 8.86
C PRO A 46 -34.53 33.36 7.44
N PRO A 47 -34.43 32.06 7.10
CA PRO A 47 -34.91 31.55 5.83
C PRO A 47 -36.44 31.64 5.73
N THR A 48 -36.91 32.28 4.67
CA THR A 48 -38.33 32.39 4.31
C THR A 48 -38.93 31.01 4.09
N THR A 49 -39.97 30.72 4.87
CA THR A 49 -40.82 29.54 4.81
C THR A 49 -41.47 29.42 3.43
N ALA A 50 -41.09 28.42 2.65
CA ALA A 50 -41.81 28.05 1.43
C ALA A 50 -43.11 27.31 1.81
N PRO A 51 -44.28 27.72 1.28
CA PRO A 51 -45.52 27.03 1.56
C PRO A 51 -45.63 25.70 0.78
N ARG A 52 -46.15 24.70 1.48
CA ARG A 52 -46.58 23.37 1.03
C ARG A 52 -47.46 23.47 -0.23
N PRO A 53 -47.16 22.74 -1.33
CA PRO A 53 -48.11 22.62 -2.43
C PRO A 53 -49.24 21.66 -2.00
N THR A 54 -50.42 22.23 -1.82
CA THR A 54 -51.70 21.54 -1.75
C THR A 54 -52.08 20.98 -3.13
N THR A 55 -52.56 19.74 -3.10
CA THR A 55 -53.26 19.05 -4.19
C THR A 55 -54.36 19.93 -4.79
N THR A 56 -54.32 20.17 -6.09
CA THR A 56 -55.50 20.61 -6.86
C THR A 56 -55.39 20.04 -8.27
N THR A 57 -56.25 19.07 -8.54
CA THR A 57 -56.55 18.52 -9.87
C THR A 57 -57.19 19.59 -10.75
N PRO A 58 -56.72 19.82 -11.98
CA PRO A 58 -57.54 20.44 -13.01
C PRO A 58 -58.14 19.37 -13.92
N ALA A 59 -59.43 19.54 -14.17
CA ALA A 59 -60.26 18.71 -15.00
C ALA A 59 -59.83 18.67 -16.48
N THR A 60 -60.15 17.52 -17.07
CA THR A 60 -60.14 17.13 -18.48
C THR A 60 -60.63 18.24 -19.44
N LYS A 61 -59.79 18.56 -20.43
CA LYS A 61 -60.25 19.03 -21.74
C LYS A 61 -59.57 18.19 -22.82
N GLN A 62 -60.38 17.34 -23.45
CA GLN A 62 -60.05 16.52 -24.60
C GLN A 62 -60.25 17.34 -25.88
N PRO A 63 -59.25 17.43 -26.77
CA PRO A 63 -59.48 17.79 -28.17
C PRO A 63 -59.64 16.54 -29.05
N PRO A 64 -60.29 16.67 -30.23
CA PRO A 64 -60.78 15.54 -31.01
C PRO A 64 -59.76 15.01 -32.03
N HIS A 65 -59.93 13.73 -32.33
CA HIS A 65 -59.67 13.06 -33.62
C HIS A 65 -58.25 13.11 -34.25
N ALA A 66 -57.55 12.00 -34.02
CA ALA A 66 -57.01 11.09 -35.04
C ALA A 66 -56.48 11.66 -36.36
N VAL A 67 -55.16 11.59 -36.52
CA VAL A 67 -54.51 11.31 -37.81
C VAL A 67 -53.52 10.16 -37.57
N ALA A 68 -53.75 9.04 -38.26
CA ALA A 68 -52.90 7.86 -38.21
C ALA A 68 -51.54 8.17 -38.86
N ALA A 69 -50.47 8.13 -38.08
CA ALA A 69 -49.10 8.12 -38.60
C ALA A 69 -48.68 6.68 -38.91
N PRO A 70 -48.01 6.41 -40.05
CA PRO A 70 -47.54 5.07 -40.39
C PRO A 70 -46.47 4.61 -39.40
N GLN A 71 -46.68 3.43 -38.80
CA GLN A 71 -45.70 2.78 -37.96
C GLN A 71 -44.53 2.30 -38.84
N VAL A 72 -43.40 3.01 -38.78
CA VAL A 72 -42.13 2.50 -39.29
C VAL A 72 -41.62 1.52 -38.25
N THR A 73 -41.81 0.21 -38.48
CA THR A 73 -41.10 -0.83 -37.75
C THR A 73 -39.63 -0.76 -38.17
N PRO A 74 -38.68 -0.49 -37.26
CA PRO A 74 -37.28 -0.70 -37.57
C PRO A 74 -37.08 -2.21 -37.73
N ALA A 75 -36.83 -2.65 -38.96
CA ALA A 75 -36.33 -3.99 -39.22
C ALA A 75 -34.99 -4.13 -38.50
N LEU A 76 -34.96 -4.92 -37.43
CA LEU A 76 -33.74 -5.37 -36.79
C LEU A 76 -32.95 -6.17 -37.82
N SER A 77 -31.91 -5.54 -38.38
CA SER A 77 -30.88 -6.25 -39.13
C SER A 77 -30.29 -7.33 -38.20
N PRO A 78 -30.13 -8.58 -38.65
CA PRO A 78 -29.38 -9.56 -37.88
C PRO A 78 -27.98 -8.98 -37.66
N ALA A 79 -27.61 -8.81 -36.39
CA ALA A 79 -26.24 -8.49 -36.04
C ALA A 79 -25.36 -9.60 -36.62
N GLU A 80 -24.34 -9.21 -37.39
CA GLU A 80 -23.29 -10.15 -37.77
C GLU A 80 -22.76 -10.82 -36.50
N PRO A 81 -22.45 -12.12 -36.52
CA PRO A 81 -21.86 -12.78 -35.37
C PRO A 81 -20.57 -12.02 -35.04
N ILE A 82 -20.50 -11.43 -33.85
CA ILE A 82 -19.21 -11.07 -33.27
C ILE A 82 -18.48 -12.40 -33.17
N GLU A 83 -17.44 -12.60 -33.99
CA GLU A 83 -16.59 -13.78 -33.90
C GLU A 83 -16.16 -13.92 -32.45
N ALA A 84 -16.70 -14.94 -31.79
CA ALA A 84 -16.26 -15.31 -30.46
C ALA A 84 -14.77 -15.62 -30.59
N ILE A 85 -13.94 -14.88 -29.87
CA ILE A 85 -12.50 -15.17 -29.79
C ILE A 85 -12.41 -16.60 -29.27
N ASP A 86 -12.02 -17.54 -30.14
CA ASP A 86 -11.85 -18.94 -29.79
C ASP A 86 -10.65 -19.07 -28.84
N LEU A 87 -10.92 -18.88 -27.55
CA LEU A 87 -9.96 -19.05 -26.46
C LEU A 87 -9.59 -20.53 -26.24
N ALA A 88 -10.09 -21.47 -27.07
CA ALA A 88 -10.14 -22.89 -26.75
C ALA A 88 -9.19 -23.82 -27.53
N SER A 89 -8.26 -23.37 -28.39
CA SER A 89 -7.37 -24.34 -29.09
C SER A 89 -5.93 -23.96 -29.37
N ALA A 90 -5.47 -22.77 -28.96
CA ALA A 90 -4.06 -22.41 -29.09
C ALA A 90 -3.21 -23.16 -28.04
N ASN A 91 -2.65 -24.32 -28.38
CA ASN A 91 -1.73 -25.08 -27.51
C ASN A 91 -0.29 -24.58 -27.64
N SER A 92 -0.07 -23.30 -27.34
CA SER A 92 1.27 -22.72 -27.40
C SER A 92 2.14 -23.25 -26.25
N VAL A 93 3.45 -23.30 -26.45
CA VAL A 93 4.41 -23.80 -25.45
C VAL A 93 5.46 -22.73 -25.23
N VAL A 94 5.79 -22.46 -23.97
CA VAL A 94 6.97 -21.65 -23.62
C VAL A 94 8.04 -22.57 -23.02
N SER A 95 9.26 -22.47 -23.52
CA SER A 95 10.44 -23.18 -23.03
C SER A 95 11.58 -22.20 -22.79
N GLY A 96 12.54 -22.57 -21.96
CA GLY A 96 13.74 -21.77 -21.75
C GLY A 96 14.49 -22.19 -20.50
N VAL A 97 15.44 -21.35 -20.10
CA VAL A 97 16.26 -21.55 -18.90
C VAL A 97 16.00 -20.43 -17.90
N ILE A 98 16.03 -20.76 -16.62
CA ILE A 98 16.04 -19.80 -15.53
C ILE A 98 17.44 -19.71 -14.96
N GLU A 99 17.99 -18.50 -14.93
CA GLU A 99 19.33 -18.21 -14.45
C GLU A 99 19.32 -17.08 -13.43
N ASP A 100 20.38 -16.97 -12.63
CA ASP A 100 20.61 -15.82 -11.77
C ASP A 100 21.30 -14.65 -12.53
N SER A 101 21.49 -13.52 -11.86
CA SER A 101 22.16 -12.35 -12.43
C SER A 101 23.63 -12.56 -12.82
N VAL A 102 24.24 -13.68 -12.43
CA VAL A 102 25.62 -14.06 -12.76
C VAL A 102 25.69 -15.30 -13.68
N GLY A 103 24.55 -15.76 -14.20
CA GLY A 103 24.44 -16.83 -15.19
C GLY A 103 24.38 -18.25 -14.62
N ASN A 104 24.18 -18.43 -13.31
CA ASN A 104 24.01 -19.77 -12.75
C ASN A 104 22.57 -20.26 -12.96
N PRO A 105 22.36 -21.52 -13.37
CA PRO A 105 21.01 -22.05 -13.55
C PRO A 105 20.29 -22.23 -12.21
N ILE A 106 19.04 -21.78 -12.15
CA ILE A 106 18.20 -21.86 -10.95
C ILE A 106 17.27 -23.07 -11.07
N VAL A 107 17.57 -24.10 -10.30
CA VAL A 107 16.73 -25.31 -10.19
C VAL A 107 15.54 -25.04 -9.27
N GLY A 108 14.36 -25.53 -9.65
CA GLY A 108 13.15 -25.56 -8.84
C GLY A 108 12.45 -24.21 -8.64
N ALA A 109 12.68 -23.23 -9.51
CA ALA A 109 11.87 -22.02 -9.60
C ALA A 109 10.47 -22.38 -10.13
N ASP A 110 9.43 -21.78 -9.57
CA ASP A 110 8.06 -21.94 -10.04
C ASP A 110 7.77 -20.93 -11.16
N ILE A 111 7.24 -21.41 -12.28
CA ILE A 111 6.84 -20.61 -13.44
C ILE A 111 5.35 -20.78 -13.66
N TYR A 112 4.60 -19.69 -13.68
CA TYR A 112 3.14 -19.72 -13.80
C TYR A 112 2.58 -18.45 -14.41
N ILE A 113 1.31 -18.50 -14.82
CA ILE A 113 0.56 -17.33 -15.27
C ILE A 113 -0.57 -17.07 -14.25
N PRO A 114 -0.68 -15.89 -13.62
CA PRO A 114 -1.58 -15.65 -12.47
C PRO A 114 -3.06 -15.99 -12.68
N ASN A 115 -3.53 -15.99 -13.93
CA ASN A 115 -4.94 -16.22 -14.29
C ASN A 115 -5.16 -17.54 -15.05
N LEU A 116 -4.15 -18.41 -15.13
CA LEU A 116 -4.24 -19.71 -15.81
C LEU A 116 -3.78 -20.83 -14.85
N PRO A 117 -4.37 -22.03 -14.96
CA PRO A 117 -3.95 -23.18 -14.14
C PRO A 117 -2.55 -23.72 -14.50
N GLN A 118 -2.01 -23.35 -15.66
CA GLN A 118 -0.73 -23.80 -16.17
C GLN A 118 0.41 -23.30 -15.27
N ARG A 119 1.15 -24.25 -14.71
CA ARG A 119 2.36 -24.02 -13.91
C ARG A 119 3.37 -25.10 -14.21
N THR A 120 4.63 -24.73 -14.16
CA THR A 120 5.76 -25.66 -14.26
C THR A 120 6.84 -25.27 -13.25
N ARG A 121 7.86 -26.10 -13.13
CA ARG A 121 9.01 -25.88 -12.25
C ARG A 121 10.29 -26.11 -13.04
N SER A 122 11.29 -25.26 -12.84
CA SER A 122 12.58 -25.47 -13.50
C SER A 122 13.26 -26.74 -12.98
N GLY A 123 13.78 -27.55 -13.90
CA GLY A 123 14.47 -28.80 -13.63
C GLY A 123 15.97 -28.60 -13.37
N ALA A 124 16.72 -29.69 -13.46
CA ALA A 124 18.17 -29.65 -13.43
C ALA A 124 18.70 -28.78 -14.60
N GLY A 125 19.70 -27.95 -14.33
CA GLY A 125 20.22 -26.99 -15.30
C GLY A 125 19.29 -25.80 -15.60
N GLY A 126 18.28 -25.53 -14.76
CA GLY A 126 17.43 -24.34 -14.88
C GLY A 126 16.36 -24.42 -15.99
N THR A 127 16.33 -25.51 -16.75
CA THR A 127 15.41 -25.69 -17.89
C THR A 127 13.95 -25.79 -17.45
N TYR A 128 13.03 -25.22 -18.20
CA TYR A 128 11.60 -25.35 -17.98
C TYR A 128 10.80 -25.48 -19.27
N ARG A 129 9.60 -26.05 -19.15
CA ARG A 129 8.63 -26.14 -20.24
C ARG A 129 7.20 -25.96 -19.71
N LEU A 130 6.48 -25.00 -20.28
CA LEU A 130 5.11 -24.61 -19.90
C LEU A 130 4.20 -24.76 -21.13
N PRO A 131 3.54 -25.93 -21.31
CA PRO A 131 2.66 -26.19 -22.44
C PRO A 131 1.22 -25.75 -22.20
N GLY A 132 0.41 -25.72 -23.28
CA GLY A 132 -1.03 -25.54 -23.21
C GLY A 132 -1.44 -24.09 -22.97
N LEU A 133 -0.68 -23.13 -23.51
CA LEU A 133 -0.89 -21.71 -23.29
C LEU A 133 -1.71 -21.07 -24.42
N PRO A 134 -2.76 -20.29 -24.11
CA PRO A 134 -3.55 -19.62 -25.12
C PRO A 134 -2.69 -18.64 -25.93
N GLY A 135 -3.07 -18.42 -27.18
CA GLY A 135 -2.47 -17.39 -28.01
C GLY A 135 -2.88 -15.99 -27.55
N GLY A 136 -2.01 -15.01 -27.81
CA GLY A 136 -2.19 -13.62 -27.40
C GLY A 136 -1.23 -13.20 -26.28
N PRO A 137 -1.44 -12.01 -25.71
CA PRO A 137 -0.58 -11.49 -24.65
C PRO A 137 -0.80 -12.25 -23.35
N VAL A 138 0.27 -12.84 -22.81
CA VAL A 138 0.27 -13.51 -21.50
C VAL A 138 1.37 -12.94 -20.62
N MET A 139 1.10 -12.90 -19.31
CA MET A 139 2.07 -12.44 -18.31
C MET A 139 2.61 -13.65 -17.55
N ILE A 140 3.88 -13.97 -17.76
CA ILE A 140 4.58 -15.10 -17.17
C ILE A 140 5.34 -14.61 -15.94
N VAL A 141 5.16 -15.31 -14.82
CA VAL A 141 5.82 -15.03 -13.55
C VAL A 141 6.73 -16.19 -13.19
N ALA A 142 8.00 -15.89 -12.90
CA ALA A 142 8.95 -16.83 -12.33
C ALA A 142 9.31 -16.41 -10.90
N ARG A 143 9.30 -17.36 -9.97
CA ARG A 143 9.66 -17.11 -8.56
C ARG A 143 10.45 -18.27 -7.95
N ARG A 144 11.37 -17.94 -7.05
CA ARG A 144 12.14 -18.90 -6.26
C ARG A 144 12.48 -18.28 -4.90
N ILE A 145 12.49 -19.08 -3.84
CA ILE A 145 12.92 -18.63 -2.51
C ILE A 145 14.38 -18.17 -2.59
N GLY A 146 14.69 -17.00 -2.04
CA GLY A 146 16.02 -16.37 -2.12
C GLY A 146 16.22 -15.47 -3.34
N TYR A 147 15.21 -15.33 -4.20
CA TYR A 147 15.27 -14.52 -5.42
C TYR A 147 14.09 -13.55 -5.53
N ILE A 148 14.31 -12.40 -6.16
CA ILE A 148 13.27 -11.42 -6.50
C ILE A 148 12.43 -11.99 -7.66
N PRO A 149 11.09 -12.12 -7.52
CA PRO A 149 10.24 -12.62 -8.58
C PRO A 149 10.32 -11.75 -9.83
N THR A 150 10.36 -12.38 -11.01
CA THR A 150 10.41 -11.69 -12.30
C THR A 150 9.12 -11.91 -13.08
N THR A 151 8.59 -10.84 -13.67
CA THR A 151 7.35 -10.85 -14.45
C THR A 151 7.64 -10.35 -15.86
N VAL A 152 7.28 -11.15 -16.88
CA VAL A 152 7.49 -10.81 -18.30
C VAL A 152 6.19 -10.98 -19.07
N THR A 153 5.85 -9.99 -19.90
CA THR A 153 4.73 -10.08 -20.83
C THR A 153 5.21 -10.57 -22.19
N VAL A 154 4.64 -11.67 -22.68
CA VAL A 154 4.98 -12.28 -23.98
C VAL A 154 3.73 -12.38 -24.83
N HIS A 155 3.85 -12.08 -26.12
CA HIS A 155 2.76 -12.29 -27.07
C HIS A 155 2.93 -13.67 -27.76
N LEU A 156 2.14 -14.65 -27.32
CA LEU A 156 2.22 -16.01 -27.84
C LEU A 156 1.46 -16.14 -29.15
N ARG A 157 2.09 -16.74 -30.16
CA ARG A 157 1.44 -17.10 -31.40
C ARG A 157 0.74 -18.45 -31.19
N PRO A 158 -0.57 -18.56 -31.51
CA PRO A 158 -1.32 -19.79 -31.35
C PRO A 158 -0.59 -21.03 -31.89
N GLY A 159 -0.44 -22.05 -31.03
CA GLY A 159 0.13 -23.35 -31.43
C GLY A 159 1.62 -23.34 -31.76
N LYS A 160 2.35 -22.26 -31.44
CA LYS A 160 3.80 -22.18 -31.61
C LYS A 160 4.55 -22.41 -30.30
N SER A 161 5.80 -22.82 -30.43
CA SER A 161 6.75 -22.84 -29.33
C SER A 161 7.50 -21.51 -29.27
N HIS A 162 7.71 -21.01 -28.07
CA HIS A 162 8.37 -19.75 -27.77
C HIS A 162 9.51 -20.01 -26.80
N ASP A 163 10.71 -19.56 -27.16
CA ASP A 163 11.86 -19.60 -26.27
C ASP A 163 11.93 -18.30 -25.46
N LEU A 164 12.06 -18.44 -24.15
CA LEU A 164 12.10 -17.33 -23.19
C LEU A 164 13.04 -17.72 -22.05
N ASP A 165 14.18 -17.06 -21.97
CA ASP A 165 15.06 -17.18 -20.81
C ASP A 165 14.68 -16.14 -19.76
N LEU A 166 14.73 -16.53 -18.50
CA LEU A 166 14.30 -15.69 -17.38
C LEU A 166 15.44 -15.56 -16.38
N THR A 167 15.85 -14.31 -16.15
CA THR A 167 16.86 -14.01 -15.13
C THR A 167 16.18 -13.60 -13.83
N LEU A 168 16.48 -14.29 -12.74
CA LEU A 168 16.06 -13.91 -11.39
C LEU A 168 17.23 -13.24 -10.65
N SER A 169 16.99 -12.06 -10.09
CA SER A 169 17.99 -11.43 -9.23
C SER A 169 17.96 -12.07 -7.85
N GLU A 170 19.11 -12.51 -7.35
CA GLU A 170 19.24 -13.00 -5.98
C GLU A 170 18.94 -11.86 -5.00
N ILE A 171 18.29 -12.20 -3.88
CA ILE A 171 18.17 -11.28 -2.76
C ILE A 171 19.57 -11.18 -2.15
N GLN A 172 20.36 -10.18 -2.56
CA GLN A 172 21.65 -9.90 -1.96
C GLN A 172 21.45 -9.45 -0.51
N ALA A 173 21.44 -10.41 0.41
CA ALA A 173 21.74 -10.18 1.81
C ALA A 173 23.25 -9.91 1.94
N ARG A 174 23.71 -8.75 1.42
CA ARG A 174 25.02 -8.21 1.79
C ARG A 174 24.97 -8.06 3.31
N GLY A 175 25.78 -8.87 3.98
CA GLY A 175 25.76 -9.09 5.42
C GLY A 175 25.67 -7.78 6.19
N PHE A 176 24.48 -7.50 6.72
CA PHE A 176 24.44 -7.11 8.11
C PHE A 176 24.89 -8.36 8.87
N GLU A 177 26.00 -8.27 9.62
CA GLU A 177 26.17 -9.16 10.75
C GLU A 177 24.93 -8.97 11.62
N LEU A 178 23.94 -9.83 11.43
CA LEU A 178 22.87 -9.97 12.38
C LEU A 178 23.58 -10.50 13.62
N PRO A 179 23.64 -9.76 14.75
CA PRO A 179 24.08 -10.37 15.99
C PRO A 179 23.24 -11.63 16.14
N ILE A 180 23.87 -12.75 16.48
CA ILE A 180 23.15 -14.01 16.75
C ILE A 180 22.02 -13.66 17.70
N VAL A 181 20.80 -13.62 17.19
CA VAL A 181 19.61 -13.52 18.02
C VAL A 181 19.42 -14.94 18.51
N THR A 182 20.02 -15.26 19.65
CA THR A 182 19.53 -16.38 20.45
C THR A 182 18.09 -16.05 20.77
N VAL A 183 17.15 -16.70 20.08
CA VAL A 183 15.72 -16.62 20.38
C VAL A 183 15.52 -17.32 21.73
N VAL A 184 15.78 -16.59 22.82
CA VAL A 184 15.10 -16.89 24.07
C VAL A 184 13.67 -16.43 23.83
N ALA A 185 12.77 -17.39 23.63
CA ALA A 185 11.35 -17.14 23.40
C ALA A 185 10.77 -16.37 24.60
N GLY A 186 10.85 -15.04 24.54
CA GLY A 186 10.25 -14.12 25.48
C GLY A 186 9.11 -13.35 24.82
N PRO A 187 8.13 -12.86 25.60
CA PRO A 187 7.09 -11.97 25.12
C PRO A 187 7.74 -10.67 24.61
N GLY A 188 7.92 -10.54 23.29
CA GLY A 188 8.59 -9.41 22.64
C GLY A 188 9.35 -9.77 21.36
N THR A 189 9.78 -11.03 21.23
CA THR A 189 10.60 -11.50 20.10
C THR A 189 9.87 -11.52 18.76
N ILE A 190 8.55 -11.70 18.78
CA ILE A 190 7.70 -11.65 17.58
C ILE A 190 7.65 -10.22 17.01
N ARG A 191 7.52 -9.21 17.89
CA ARG A 191 7.46 -7.79 17.51
C ARG A 191 8.78 -7.31 16.91
N SER A 192 9.93 -7.76 17.44
CA SER A 192 11.24 -7.41 16.88
C SER A 192 11.49 -7.97 15.47
N VAL A 193 10.99 -9.17 15.16
CA VAL A 193 11.10 -9.76 13.81
C VAL A 193 10.24 -8.98 12.82
N PHE A 194 9.05 -8.59 13.24
CA PHE A 194 8.12 -7.80 12.44
C PHE A 194 8.62 -6.36 12.20
N GLN A 195 9.23 -5.73 13.21
CA GLN A 195 9.92 -4.45 13.10
C GLN A 195 11.15 -4.53 12.18
N ALA A 196 11.91 -5.62 12.20
CA ALA A 196 13.00 -5.83 11.23
C ALA A 196 12.48 -5.90 9.79
N GLY A 197 11.31 -6.51 9.57
CA GLY A 197 10.63 -6.54 8.28
C GLY A 197 10.27 -5.14 7.76
N PHE A 198 9.89 -4.21 8.65
CA PHE A 198 9.63 -2.81 8.29
C PHE A 198 10.85 -2.14 7.66
N PHE A 199 12.00 -2.19 8.35
CA PHE A 199 13.20 -1.54 7.86
C PHE A 199 13.68 -2.13 6.53
N LEU A 200 13.54 -3.45 6.35
CA LEU A 200 13.84 -4.11 5.08
C LEU A 200 12.92 -3.61 3.95
N ARG A 201 11.60 -3.58 4.17
CA ARG A 201 10.65 -3.11 3.15
C ARG A 201 10.87 -1.64 2.82
N ARG A 202 11.11 -0.80 3.82
CA ARG A 202 11.45 0.62 3.60
C ARG A 202 12.67 0.78 2.70
N ALA A 203 13.70 -0.05 2.88
CA ALA A 203 14.94 0.05 2.12
C ALA A 203 14.84 -0.53 0.69
N THR A 204 13.92 -1.47 0.45
CA THR A 204 13.95 -2.31 -0.76
C THR A 204 12.66 -2.29 -1.58
N TYR A 205 11.53 -1.84 -1.02
CA TYR A 205 10.21 -2.01 -1.63
C TYR A 205 9.67 -0.67 -2.21
N PRO A 206 9.62 -0.50 -3.54
CA PRO A 206 9.31 0.79 -4.19
C PRO A 206 7.83 1.18 -4.18
N GLY A 207 6.92 0.30 -3.72
CA GLY A 207 5.46 0.52 -3.79
C GLY A 207 4.81 1.17 -2.56
N GLY A 208 5.55 1.40 -1.48
CA GLY A 208 5.03 1.90 -0.22
C GLY A 208 5.42 3.34 0.10
N THR A 209 4.63 4.00 0.95
CA THR A 209 5.04 5.22 1.67
C THR A 209 5.40 4.84 3.11
N PHE A 210 6.57 5.26 3.56
CA PHE A 210 7.14 4.82 4.84
C PHE A 210 7.41 6.01 5.76
N PHE A 211 7.01 5.86 7.02
CA PHE A 211 7.29 6.83 8.07
C PHE A 211 7.99 6.09 9.20
N ASP A 212 9.22 6.47 9.51
CA ASP A 212 9.95 5.92 10.64
C ASP A 212 9.71 6.71 11.93
N ARG A 213 10.30 6.22 13.01
CA ARG A 213 10.19 6.84 14.33
C ARG A 213 10.65 8.28 14.32
N ASP A 214 11.80 8.54 13.70
CA ASP A 214 12.41 9.87 13.69
C ASP A 214 11.52 10.88 12.98
N TYR A 215 10.91 10.48 11.85
CA TYR A 215 9.91 11.29 11.16
C TYR A 215 8.69 11.55 12.06
N ILE A 216 8.12 10.52 12.68
CA ILE A 216 6.90 10.65 13.50
C ILE A 216 7.17 11.55 14.73
N VAL A 217 8.34 11.42 15.36
CA VAL A 217 8.75 12.26 16.49
C VAL A 217 8.95 13.71 16.04
N ALA A 218 9.62 13.93 14.92
CA ALA A 218 9.85 15.28 14.39
C ALA A 218 8.53 15.97 13.99
N MET A 219 7.60 15.20 13.43
CA MET A 219 6.25 15.69 13.10
C MET A 219 5.43 16.04 14.35
N ASN A 220 5.71 15.39 15.48
CA ASN A 220 5.00 15.55 16.77
C ASN A 220 3.46 15.59 16.63
N PRO A 221 2.84 14.58 15.99
CA PRO A 221 1.42 14.60 15.73
C PRO A 221 0.62 14.39 17.03
N LEU A 222 -0.51 15.10 17.15
CA LEU A 222 -1.43 14.92 18.28
C LEU A 222 -2.21 13.60 18.16
N TYR A 223 -2.57 13.23 16.93
CA TYR A 223 -3.24 11.97 16.59
C TYR A 223 -2.39 11.15 15.62
N LEU A 224 -2.38 9.83 15.76
CA LEU A 224 -1.63 8.97 14.84
C LEU A 224 -2.10 9.16 13.40
N SER A 225 -3.39 9.39 13.25
CA SER A 225 -4.04 9.61 11.98
C SER A 225 -3.63 10.91 11.27
N ASP A 226 -2.99 11.86 11.95
CA ASP A 226 -2.41 13.05 11.31
C ASP A 226 -1.24 12.69 10.40
N VAL A 227 -0.49 11.63 10.71
CA VAL A 227 0.56 11.10 9.83
C VAL A 227 -0.06 10.63 8.50
N PHE A 228 -1.21 9.97 8.56
CA PHE A 228 -1.89 9.42 7.39
C PHE A 228 -2.36 10.51 6.43
N ARG A 229 -2.79 11.66 6.97
CA ARG A 229 -3.24 12.82 6.17
C ARG A 229 -2.14 13.41 5.29
N THR A 230 -0.87 13.19 5.64
CA THR A 230 0.27 13.64 4.82
C THR A 230 0.46 12.78 3.56
N THR A 231 -0.13 11.59 3.53
CA THR A 231 -0.01 10.68 2.40
C THR A 231 -0.97 11.09 1.29
N THR A 232 -0.41 11.42 0.13
CA THR A 232 -1.20 11.83 -1.03
C THR A 232 -2.21 10.76 -1.44
N GLY A 233 -3.47 11.17 -1.57
CA GLY A 233 -4.58 10.29 -1.96
C GLY A 233 -5.16 9.46 -0.81
N MET A 234 -4.65 9.60 0.41
CA MET A 234 -5.26 9.02 1.60
C MET A 234 -6.24 10.01 2.23
N GLN A 235 -7.46 9.57 2.49
CA GLN A 235 -8.52 10.41 3.04
C GLN A 235 -9.30 9.68 4.12
N GLN A 236 -9.75 10.43 5.13
CA GLN A 236 -10.71 9.94 6.11
C GLN A 236 -12.11 10.34 5.66
N VAL A 237 -13.00 9.36 5.53
CA VAL A 237 -14.41 9.58 5.20
C VAL A 237 -15.29 8.86 6.21
N ARG A 238 -16.60 9.11 6.17
CA ARG A 238 -17.57 8.33 6.94
C ARG A 238 -18.20 7.24 6.07
N ASP A 239 -18.41 6.06 6.63
CA ASP A 239 -19.18 5.00 5.97
C ASP A 239 -20.69 5.27 6.06
N ARG A 240 -21.50 4.38 5.46
CA ARG A 240 -22.97 4.52 5.50
C ARG A 240 -23.56 4.40 6.91
N ARG A 241 -22.81 3.88 7.87
CA ARG A 241 -23.18 3.73 9.28
C ARG A 241 -22.65 4.90 10.13
N GLY A 242 -21.93 5.86 9.54
CA GLY A 242 -21.37 7.02 10.21
C GLY A 242 -19.98 6.79 10.82
N ASN A 243 -19.41 5.59 10.67
CA ASN A 243 -18.10 5.23 11.18
C ASN A 243 -16.99 5.89 10.39
N SER A 244 -15.92 6.28 11.07
CA SER A 244 -14.70 6.76 10.42
C SER A 244 -14.01 5.62 9.67
N GLN A 245 -13.62 5.87 8.42
CA GLN A 245 -12.85 4.94 7.60
C GLN A 245 -11.79 5.70 6.79
N TRP A 246 -10.64 5.06 6.60
CA TRP A 246 -9.54 5.59 5.79
C TRP A 246 -9.57 4.94 4.41
N ILE A 247 -9.49 5.74 3.35
CA ILE A 247 -9.57 5.29 1.96
C ILE A 247 -8.36 5.82 1.17
N THR A 248 -7.93 5.10 0.12
CA THR A 248 -6.83 5.53 -0.78
C THR A 248 -7.31 5.99 -2.17
N ARG A 249 -8.59 5.79 -2.46
CA ARG A 249 -9.28 6.17 -3.68
C ARG A 249 -10.72 6.53 -3.35
N VAL A 250 -11.18 7.68 -3.83
CA VAL A 250 -12.59 8.05 -3.85
C VAL A 250 -13.15 7.65 -5.21
N ASN A 251 -13.82 6.51 -5.31
CA ASN A 251 -14.71 6.26 -6.45
C ASN A 251 -16.12 6.62 -6.01
N SER A 252 -16.84 7.36 -6.86
CA SER A 252 -18.11 8.04 -6.59
C SER A 252 -19.29 7.15 -6.16
N THR A 253 -19.11 5.83 -6.10
CA THR A 253 -20.17 4.86 -5.74
C THR A 253 -19.80 3.91 -4.60
N THR A 254 -18.51 3.71 -4.28
CA THR A 254 -18.05 2.78 -3.23
C THR A 254 -16.78 3.29 -2.54
N ASN A 255 -16.87 3.53 -1.23
CA ASN A 255 -15.69 3.79 -0.40
C ASN A 255 -14.76 2.56 -0.46
N CYS A 256 -13.47 2.78 -0.71
CA CYS A 256 -12.46 1.73 -0.82
C CYS A 256 -11.54 1.79 0.42
N PRO A 257 -11.94 1.21 1.56
CA PRO A 257 -11.23 1.36 2.82
C PRO A 257 -9.93 0.57 2.85
N VAL A 258 -8.88 1.19 3.37
CA VAL A 258 -7.63 0.48 3.67
C VAL A 258 -7.82 -0.49 4.82
N ARG A 259 -6.95 -1.49 4.86
CA ARG A 259 -6.84 -2.41 5.97
C ARG A 259 -5.74 -1.98 6.93
N PHE A 260 -6.02 -2.03 8.22
CA PHE A 260 -5.02 -1.77 9.25
C PHE A 260 -4.38 -3.07 9.70
N PHE A 261 -3.05 -3.05 9.82
CA PHE A 261 -2.28 -4.07 10.50
C PHE A 261 -1.51 -3.43 11.65
N ILE A 262 -1.51 -4.09 12.81
CA ILE A 262 -0.68 -3.70 13.97
C ILE A 262 0.21 -4.89 14.28
N ASP A 263 1.53 -4.69 14.25
CA ASP A 263 2.53 -5.74 14.46
C ASP A 263 2.30 -7.00 13.60
N GLY A 264 1.84 -6.81 12.36
CA GLY A 264 1.59 -7.88 11.39
C GLY A 264 0.23 -8.57 11.54
N ILE A 265 -0.59 -8.15 12.50
CA ILE A 265 -1.94 -8.68 12.73
C ILE A 265 -2.96 -7.73 12.11
N SER A 266 -3.87 -8.24 11.27
CA SER A 266 -4.98 -7.45 10.71
C SER A 266 -5.95 -7.06 11.81
N VAL A 267 -6.23 -5.76 11.95
CA VAL A 267 -7.13 -5.22 12.98
C VAL A 267 -8.30 -4.50 12.32
N PRO A 268 -9.50 -5.10 12.32
CA PRO A 268 -10.70 -4.41 11.87
C PRO A 268 -11.12 -3.35 12.90
N LEU A 269 -11.29 -2.11 12.46
CA LEU A 269 -11.63 -1.01 13.35
C LEU A 269 -13.07 -1.08 13.89
N ASN A 270 -14.00 -1.74 13.19
CA ASN A 270 -15.39 -1.97 13.63
C ASN A 270 -16.12 -0.71 14.16
N GLY A 271 -15.78 0.48 13.67
CA GLY A 271 -16.36 1.76 14.11
C GLY A 271 -15.45 2.61 15.01
N MET A 272 -14.37 2.03 15.55
CA MET A 272 -13.37 2.74 16.35
C MET A 272 -12.44 3.58 15.47
N SER A 273 -11.86 4.65 16.01
CA SER A 273 -10.72 5.31 15.37
C SER A 273 -9.44 4.50 15.59
N ILE A 274 -8.53 4.54 14.63
CA ILE A 274 -7.17 4.02 14.81
C ILE A 274 -6.42 4.75 15.95
N ASP A 275 -6.76 6.01 16.20
CA ASP A 275 -6.18 6.84 17.26
C ASP A 275 -6.54 6.34 18.67
N GLU A 276 -7.60 5.56 18.80
CA GLU A 276 -8.00 4.92 20.06
C GLU A 276 -7.20 3.65 20.35
N LEU A 277 -6.60 3.04 19.31
CA LEU A 277 -5.90 1.76 19.42
C LEU A 277 -4.40 1.94 19.62
N VAL A 278 -3.79 2.95 18.98
CA VAL A 278 -2.35 3.16 19.00
C VAL A 278 -2.03 4.65 19.08
N ARG A 279 -1.21 5.04 20.05
CA ARG A 279 -0.75 6.42 20.22
C ARG A 279 0.55 6.66 19.44
N PRO A 280 0.81 7.87 18.92
CA PRO A 280 2.05 8.17 18.19
C PRO A 280 3.34 7.81 18.94
N ILE A 281 3.34 7.94 20.28
CA ILE A 281 4.51 7.62 21.13
C ILE A 281 4.87 6.12 21.15
N GLU A 282 3.91 5.25 20.82
CA GLU A 282 4.04 3.80 20.82
C GLU A 282 4.50 3.24 19.48
N VAL A 283 4.57 4.08 18.44
CA VAL A 283 4.86 3.66 17.07
C VAL A 283 6.35 3.76 16.75
N GLU A 284 6.91 2.68 16.23
CA GLU A 284 8.25 2.66 15.65
C GLU A 284 8.22 3.03 14.17
N GLY A 285 7.21 2.58 13.43
CA GLY A 285 7.11 2.87 12.01
C GLY A 285 5.73 2.60 11.44
N ILE A 286 5.44 3.24 10.31
CA ILE A 286 4.20 3.11 9.55
C ILE A 286 4.55 2.83 8.09
N GLU A 287 3.83 1.90 7.47
CA GLU A 287 3.88 1.63 6.04
C GLU A 287 2.49 1.80 5.44
N ILE A 288 2.40 2.53 4.34
CA ILE A 288 1.15 2.77 3.63
C ILE A 288 1.30 2.31 2.19
N TYR A 289 0.50 1.32 1.82
CA TYR A 289 0.45 0.74 0.48
C TYR A 289 -0.89 1.06 -0.17
N ARG A 290 -0.85 1.57 -1.40
CA ARG A 290 -2.04 2.04 -2.12
C ARG A 290 -2.48 1.00 -3.14
N GLY A 291 -3.53 0.25 -2.81
CA GLY A 291 -4.14 -0.76 -3.67
C GLY A 291 -3.30 -2.03 -3.85
N VAL A 292 -3.96 -3.12 -4.31
CA VAL A 292 -3.36 -4.47 -4.41
C VAL A 292 -1.99 -4.56 -5.05
N ALA A 293 -1.72 -3.77 -6.08
CA ALA A 293 -0.49 -3.88 -6.86
C ALA A 293 0.76 -3.50 -6.06
N THR A 294 0.59 -2.72 -4.99
CA THR A 294 1.68 -2.28 -4.13
C THR A 294 1.71 -3.01 -2.80
N VAL A 295 0.67 -3.75 -2.44
CA VAL A 295 0.57 -4.42 -1.13
C VAL A 295 1.48 -5.67 -1.11
N PRO A 296 2.44 -5.75 -0.16
CA PRO A 296 3.24 -6.95 0.06
C PRO A 296 2.39 -8.19 0.35
N ALA A 297 2.92 -9.36 0.00
CA ALA A 297 2.20 -10.63 0.12
C ALA A 297 1.79 -10.96 1.56
N GLU A 298 2.59 -10.57 2.57
CA GLU A 298 2.25 -10.78 3.98
C GLU A 298 1.01 -10.02 4.44
N PHE A 299 0.63 -8.94 3.74
CA PHE A 299 -0.58 -8.17 4.01
C PHE A 299 -1.69 -8.46 3.01
N SER A 300 -1.52 -9.45 2.12
CA SER A 300 -2.58 -9.87 1.22
C SER A 300 -3.77 -10.42 2.01
N GLY A 301 -4.97 -10.04 1.59
CA GLY A 301 -6.19 -10.46 2.25
C GLY A 301 -6.41 -11.96 2.15
N LYS A 302 -6.74 -12.62 3.27
CA LYS A 302 -6.95 -14.08 3.33
C LYS A 302 -8.40 -14.51 3.09
N SER A 303 -9.33 -13.56 3.02
CA SER A 303 -10.76 -13.77 2.78
C SER A 303 -11.36 -12.57 2.02
N VAL A 304 -12.57 -12.71 1.46
CA VAL A 304 -13.33 -11.61 0.84
C VAL A 304 -13.68 -10.51 1.85
N GLN A 305 -13.98 -10.89 3.11
CA GLN A 305 -14.14 -9.92 4.20
C GLN A 305 -12.79 -9.38 4.66
N ASP A 306 -11.71 -10.14 4.40
CA ASP A 306 -10.34 -9.78 4.74
C ASP A 306 -9.50 -9.22 3.60
N ASP A 307 -10.14 -8.68 2.56
CA ASP A 307 -9.44 -8.22 1.38
C ASP A 307 -8.65 -6.91 1.63
N SER A 308 -7.37 -6.90 1.22
CA SER A 308 -6.47 -5.73 1.23
C SER A 308 -6.53 -4.97 -0.10
N ARG A 309 -7.61 -5.17 -0.87
CA ARG A 309 -7.73 -4.67 -2.24
C ARG A 309 -7.52 -3.18 -2.41
N CYS A 310 -7.97 -2.43 -1.42
CA CYS A 310 -7.94 -0.98 -1.39
C CYS A 310 -6.64 -0.40 -0.79
N GLY A 311 -5.72 -1.25 -0.36
CA GLY A 311 -4.48 -0.84 0.28
C GLY A 311 -4.41 -1.20 1.76
N VAL A 312 -3.25 -0.92 2.33
CA VAL A 312 -2.85 -1.34 3.67
C VAL A 312 -2.19 -0.17 4.40
N VAL A 313 -2.48 -0.05 5.68
CA VAL A 313 -1.71 0.73 6.65
C VAL A 313 -1.17 -0.25 7.68
N ALA A 314 0.12 -0.53 7.64
CA ALA A 314 0.79 -1.37 8.63
C ALA A 314 1.49 -0.48 9.66
N ILE A 315 1.25 -0.74 10.94
CA ILE A 315 1.77 0.01 12.08
C ILE A 315 2.62 -0.95 12.91
N TRP A 316 3.87 -0.56 13.16
CA TRP A 316 4.80 -1.32 13.97
C TRP A 316 5.00 -0.59 15.28
N THR A 317 4.67 -1.26 16.38
CA THR A 317 4.78 -0.68 17.71
C THR A 317 6.15 -0.98 18.31
N ARG A 318 6.60 -0.09 19.20
CA ARG A 318 7.90 -0.19 19.86
C ARG A 318 7.93 -1.36 20.82
N VAL A 319 9.00 -2.16 20.77
CA VAL A 319 9.29 -3.11 21.85
C VAL A 319 9.82 -2.32 23.05
N THR A 320 8.92 -1.96 23.98
CA THR A 320 9.32 -1.42 25.28
C THR A 320 10.03 -2.52 26.06
N ARG A 321 11.32 -2.33 26.35
CA ARG A 321 12.03 -3.11 27.37
C ARG A 321 11.54 -2.73 28.76
#